data_AF-A0A383A6J6-F1
#
_entry.id   AF-A0A383A6J6-F1
#
_cell.length_a   1.000
_cell.length_b   1.000
_cell.length_c   1.000
_cell.angle_alpha   90.00
_cell.angle_beta   90.00
_cell.angle_gamma   90.00
#
_symmetry.space_group_name_H-M   'P 1'
#
loop_
_entity.id
_entity.type
_entity.pdbx_description
1 polymer ?
#
loop_
_entity_poly.entity_id
_entity_poly.type
_entity_poly.pdbx_seq_one_letter_code
_entity_poly.pdbx_strand_id
1 'polypeptide(L)' 'MSHDEINRESIIWMYEKMLTIRRFEEQARREADAGKLRGIHSSIGQEAVPTGVCAQLRDEDFVLGTHRSHHHCIA' A
#
# COMPACT_ATOMS: atom_id res chain seq x y z
N MET A 1 -2.12 -13.44 -6.65
CA MET A 1 -2.49 -13.31 -8.09
C MET A 1 -1.64 -12.23 -8.72
N SER A 2 -0.78 -12.58 -9.68
CA SER A 2 0.05 -11.60 -10.37
C SER A 2 -0.71 -10.94 -11.53
N HIS A 3 -0.45 -9.65 -11.75
CA HIS A 3 -1.00 -8.79 -12.79
C HIS A 3 0.08 -8.51 -13.84
N ASP A 4 0.57 -9.56 -14.49
CA ASP A 4 1.74 -9.52 -15.38
C ASP A 4 1.55 -8.61 -16.61
N GLU A 5 0.31 -8.39 -17.04
CA GLU A 5 -0.04 -7.49 -18.15
C GLU A 5 -0.77 -6.22 -17.66
N ILE A 6 -0.41 -5.08 -18.25
CA ILE A 6 -1.13 -3.82 -18.05
C ILE A 6 -2.36 -3.81 -18.94
N ASN A 7 -3.51 -4.09 -18.35
CA ASN A 7 -4.81 -4.12 -19.00
C ASN A 7 -5.85 -3.41 -18.10
N ARG A 8 -7.11 -3.38 -18.53
CA ARG A 8 -8.17 -2.66 -17.80
C ARG A 8 -8.33 -3.17 -16.37
N GLU A 9 -8.24 -4.47 -16.16
CA GLU A 9 -8.42 -5.09 -14.84
C GLU A 9 -7.26 -4.75 -13.92
N SER A 10 -6.01 -4.90 -14.39
CA SER A 10 -4.84 -4.58 -13.57
C SER A 10 -4.74 -3.08 -13.25
N ILE A 11 -5.12 -2.20 -14.18
CA ILE A 11 -5.20 -0.75 -13.90
C ILE A 11 -6.23 -0.42 -12.83
N ILE A 12 -7.42 -1.04 -12.88
CA ILE A 12 -8.46 -0.83 -11.85
C ILE A 12 -7.96 -1.32 -10.50
N TRP A 13 -7.40 -2.54 -10.44
CA TRP A 13 -6.84 -3.08 -9.21
C TRP A 13 -5.75 -2.17 -8.62
N MET A 14 -4.80 -1.72 -9.46
CA MET A 14 -3.72 -0.83 -9.02
C MET A 14 -4.27 0.50 -8.48
N TYR A 15 -5.26 1.09 -9.16
CA TYR A 15 -5.89 2.32 -8.70
C TYR A 15 -6.59 2.11 -7.33
N GLU A 16 -7.35 1.03 -7.18
CA GLU A 16 -8.03 0.70 -5.94
C GLU A 16 -7.06 0.48 -4.78
N LYS A 17 -5.94 -0.21 -5.04
CA LYS A 17 -4.89 -0.43 -4.03
C LYS A 17 -4.21 0.87 -3.62
N MET A 18 -3.81 1.71 -4.57
CA MET A 18 -3.23 3.02 -4.25
C MET A 18 -4.22 3.89 -3.46
N LEU A 19 -5.50 3.89 -3.85
CA LEU A 19 -6.54 4.64 -3.13
C LEU A 19 -6.75 4.10 -1.71
N THR A 20 -6.75 2.78 -1.54
CA THR A 20 -6.90 2.13 -0.23
C THR A 20 -5.74 2.50 0.69
N ILE A 21 -4.51 2.44 0.20
CA ILE A 21 -3.32 2.87 0.94
C ILE A 21 -3.45 4.35 1.32
N ARG A 22 -3.81 5.23 0.38
CA ARG A 22 -4.01 6.66 0.66
C ARG A 22 -5.06 6.89 1.76
N ARG A 23 -6.20 6.21 1.70
CA ARG A 23 -7.27 6.36 2.71
C ARG A 23 -6.85 5.85 4.08
N PHE A 24 -6.15 4.73 4.13
CA PHE A 24 -5.57 4.22 5.37
C PHE A 24 -4.61 5.25 5.97
N GLU A 25 -3.70 5.78 5.17
CA GLU A 25 -2.72 6.78 5.58
C GLU A 25 -3.35 8.07 6.11
N GLU A 26 -4.34 8.61 5.39
CA GLU A 26 -5.08 9.80 5.83
C GLU A 26 -5.80 9.57 7.16
N GLN A 27 -6.43 8.40 7.33
CA GLN A 27 -7.11 8.08 8.59
C GLN A 27 -6.12 7.86 9.73
N ALA A 28 -5.04 7.12 9.48
CA ALA A 28 -4.04 6.83 10.49
C ALA A 28 -3.32 8.11 10.95
N ARG A 29 -3.12 9.09 10.06
CA ARG A 29 -2.67 10.45 10.38
C ARG A 29 -3.64 11.13 11.35
N ARG A 30 -4.95 11.11 11.06
CA ARG A 30 -5.98 11.71 11.93
C ARG A 30 -6.01 11.07 13.32
N GLU A 31 -5.92 9.75 13.40
CA GLU A 31 -5.90 9.04 14.69
C GLU A 31 -4.59 9.31 15.46
N ALA A 32 -3.48 9.49 14.76
CA ALA A 32 -2.21 9.88 15.37
C ALA A 32 -2.27 11.32 15.92
N ASP A 33 -2.83 12.26 15.16
CA ASP A 33 -3.05 13.64 15.59
C ASP A 33 -4.02 13.71 16.79
N ALA A 34 -5.00 12.80 16.85
CA ALA A 34 -5.90 12.63 18.00
C ALA A 34 -5.25 11.89 19.20
N GLY A 35 -3.98 11.47 19.10
CA GLY A 35 -3.23 10.78 20.15
C GLY A 35 -3.61 9.32 20.37
N LYS A 36 -4.43 8.73 19.51
CA LYS A 36 -4.93 7.34 19.61
C LYS A 36 -4.02 6.33 18.93
N LEU A 37 -3.22 6.77 17.96
CA LEU A 37 -2.23 5.95 17.27
C LEU A 37 -0.83 6.53 17.49
N ARG A 38 0.17 5.67 17.71
CA ARG A 38 1.58 6.05 17.86
C ARG A 38 2.46 5.18 16.99
N GLY A 39 3.62 5.70 16.60
CA GLY A 39 4.64 4.93 15.87
C GLY A 39 4.33 4.68 14.39
N ILE A 40 3.44 5.45 13.77
CA ILE A 40 3.19 5.37 12.33
C ILE A 40 4.13 6.28 11.54
N HIS A 41 4.74 5.74 10.49
CA HIS A 41 5.55 6.48 9.54
C HIS A 41 4.77 6.64 8.24
N SER A 42 4.13 7.80 8.06
CA SER A 42 3.20 8.00 6.95
C SER A 42 3.86 7.92 5.57
N SER A 43 3.35 7.09 4.67
CA SER A 43 3.86 6.93 3.30
C SER A 43 3.00 7.60 2.22
N ILE A 44 2.24 8.62 2.58
CA ILE A 44 1.46 9.41 1.60
C ILE A 44 2.38 9.86 0.46
N GLY A 45 2.00 9.54 -0.78
CA GLY A 45 2.77 9.84 -1.98
C GLY A 45 3.69 8.71 -2.46
N GLN A 46 3.77 7.60 -1.72
CA GLN A 46 4.57 6.42 -2.09
C GLN A 46 3.71 5.21 -2.48
N GLU A 47 2.41 5.39 -2.74
CA GLU A 47 1.47 4.29 -2.92
C GLU A 47 1.78 3.43 -4.16
N ALA A 48 2.35 4.03 -5.20
CA ALA A 48 2.68 3.32 -6.43
C ALA A 48 3.74 2.23 -6.23
N VAL A 49 4.64 2.38 -5.26
CA VAL A 49 5.74 1.43 -5.02
C VAL A 49 5.22 0.07 -4.53
N PRO A 50 4.51 -0.04 -3.39
CA PRO A 50 3.98 -1.32 -2.93
C PRO A 50 2.94 -1.90 -3.89
N THR A 51 2.09 -1.06 -4.47
CA THR A 51 1.09 -1.52 -5.46
C THR A 51 1.77 -2.12 -6.69
N GLY A 52 2.78 -1.45 -7.26
CA GLY A 52 3.49 -1.94 -8.43
C GLY A 52 4.30 -3.20 -8.16
N VAL A 53 4.99 -3.26 -7.01
CA VAL A 53 5.75 -4.46 -6.62
C VAL A 53 4.80 -5.63 -6.36
N CYS A 54 3.80 -5.48 -5.49
CA CYS A 54 2.88 -6.56 -5.15
C CYS A 54 2.03 -7.02 -6.35
N ALA A 55 1.79 -6.16 -7.34
CA ALA A 55 1.15 -6.58 -8.59
C ALA A 55 1.93 -7.66 -9.33
N GLN A 56 3.24 -7.78 -9.14
CA GLN A 56 4.10 -8.74 -9.86
C GLN A 56 4.58 -9.91 -8.98
N LEU A 57 4.27 -9.89 -7.69
CA LEU A 57 4.64 -10.95 -6.78
C LEU A 57 3.66 -12.12 -6.86
N ARG A 58 4.19 -13.31 -6.57
CA ARG A 58 3.41 -14.53 -6.36
C ARG A 58 3.13 -14.70 -4.88
N ASP A 59 2.16 -15.55 -4.57
CA ASP A 59 1.71 -15.75 -3.19
C ASP A 59 2.82 -16.40 -2.33
N GLU A 60 3.82 -17.04 -2.94
CA GLU A 60 4.98 -17.64 -2.27
C GLU A 60 6.17 -16.68 -2.11
N ASP A 61 6.13 -15.49 -2.71
CA ASP A 61 7.20 -14.52 -2.62
C ASP A 61 7.19 -13.78 -1.27
N PHE A 62 8.37 -13.32 -0.83
CA PHE A 62 8.53 -12.63 0.44
C PHE A 62 8.79 -11.14 0.25
N VAL A 63 8.14 -10.31 1.08
CA VAL A 63 8.39 -8.87 1.16
C VAL A 63 9.02 -8.52 2.51
N LEU A 64 10.14 -7.81 2.47
CA LEU A 64 10.79 -7.25 3.66
C LEU A 64 10.69 -5.73 3.64
N GLY A 65 10.29 -5.16 4.78
CA GLY A 65 10.13 -3.72 4.97
C GLY A 65 11.01 -3.15 6.07
N THR A 66 11.20 -1.83 6.06
CA THR A 66 11.82 -1.09 7.17
C THR A 66 10.75 -0.42 8.05
N HIS A 67 11.06 0.70 8.72
CA HIS A 67 10.13 1.42 9.59
C HIS A 67 8.93 2.05 8.85
N ARG A 68 8.94 2.11 7.51
CA ARG A 68 7.87 2.71 6.67
C ARG A 68 7.38 1.71 5.63
N SER A 69 6.86 0.56 6.07
CA SER A 69 6.51 -0.53 5.14
C SER A 69 5.09 -1.04 5.25
N HIS A 70 4.26 -0.54 6.15
CA HIS A 70 2.92 -1.09 6.38
C HIS A 70 2.01 -1.02 5.14
N HIS A 71 2.28 -0.12 4.19
CA HIS A 71 1.57 -0.07 2.91
C HIS A 71 1.77 -1.32 2.04
N HIS A 72 2.86 -2.09 2.24
CA HIS A 72 3.06 -3.37 1.58
C HIS A 72 2.10 -4.44 2.11
N CYS A 73 1.63 -4.31 3.36
CA CYS A 73 0.63 -5.22 3.93
C CYS A 73 -0.79 -4.93 3.41
N ILE A 74 -1.00 -3.78 2.76
CA ILE A 74 -2.29 -3.35 2.22
C ILE A 74 -2.39 -3.65 0.71
N ALA A 75 -1.28 -3.47 0.00
CA ALA A 75 -1.13 -3.84 -1.41
C ALA A 75 -1.35 -5.35 -1.57
#